data_AF-A0A8T3LGD5-F1
#
_entry.id   AF-A0A8T3LGD5-F1
#
_cell.length_a   1.000
_cell.length_b   1.000
_cell.length_c   1.000
_cell.angle_alpha   90.00
_cell.angle_beta   90.00
_cell.angle_gamma   90.00
#
_symmetry.space_group_name_H-M   'P 1'
#
loop_
_entity.id
_entity.type
_entity.pdbx_description
1 polymer ?
#
loop_
_entity_poly.entity_id
_entity_poly.type
_entity_poly.pdbx_seq_one_letter_code
_entity_poly.pdbx_strand_id
1 'polypeptide(L)'
;GEEFTVNGMVGQRLEKDGVALTIADIKAKPGTQFVLSQRTELEAINALQETFTVSERSKESGMLELTMTGDDPQLITRILNSIANNYLQQNIARQAAQDSQSLEFLQRQLPEVRSELDQAEEKLNVYRQQRDSVDLNLEAKAVLEQIVNVDNQLNELTFREAEISQLYKKDHPTYRALLEKRQTLEQERKRLNKRVSAMPSTQQEVLRLSRDVEAGRAVYLQLLNRQQELSISKSSAIG
;
A
#
# COMPACT_ATOMS: atom_id res chain seq x y z
N GLY A 1 -21.70 24.45 34.74
CA GLY A 1 -22.53 24.65 35.93
C GLY A 1 -22.76 26.13 36.11
N GLU A 2 -23.86 26.61 35.54
CA GLU A 2 -24.72 27.72 35.97
C GLU A 2 -25.88 27.69 34.97
N GLU A 3 -27.09 27.32 35.41
CA GLU A 3 -28.28 27.37 34.56
C GLU A 3 -28.69 28.83 34.43
N PHE A 4 -28.51 29.42 33.24
CA PHE A 4 -28.96 30.77 32.96
C PHE A 4 -30.15 30.75 32.00
N THR A 5 -31.18 31.53 32.31
CA THR A 5 -32.31 31.77 31.42
C THR A 5 -32.06 33.05 30.62
N VAL A 6 -32.44 33.04 29.35
CA VAL A 6 -32.28 34.17 28.45
C VAL A 6 -33.43 34.23 27.45
N ASN A 7 -33.94 35.44 27.19
CA ASN A 7 -34.99 35.67 26.20
C ASN A 7 -34.32 36.12 24.89
N GLY A 8 -34.70 35.51 23.77
CA GLY A 8 -34.19 35.84 22.44
C GLY A 8 -35.29 35.88 21.40
N MET A 9 -35.01 36.49 20.25
CA MET A 9 -35.90 36.49 19.09
C MET A 9 -35.32 35.59 17.99
N VAL A 10 -36.20 34.89 17.27
CA VAL A 10 -35.84 34.11 16.08
C VAL A 10 -35.17 35.02 15.06
N GLY A 11 -34.11 34.53 14.43
CA GLY A 11 -33.30 35.26 13.45
C GLY A 11 -32.29 36.24 14.05
N GLN A 12 -32.24 36.42 15.38
CA GLN A 12 -31.28 37.29 16.04
C GLN A 12 -30.21 36.48 16.80
N ARG A 13 -28.96 36.95 16.76
CA ARG A 13 -27.87 36.38 17.54
C ARG A 13 -28.08 36.75 19.01
N LEU A 14 -28.13 35.72 19.83
CA LEU A 14 -28.18 35.81 21.28
C LEU A 14 -26.79 35.50 21.84
N GLU A 15 -26.26 36.35 22.70
CA GLU A 15 -24.95 36.16 23.31
C GLU A 15 -25.03 36.46 24.80
N LYS A 16 -24.68 35.48 25.63
CA LYS A 16 -24.71 35.60 27.08
C LYS A 16 -23.71 34.63 27.71
N ASP A 17 -22.95 35.10 28.69
CA ASP A 17 -22.01 34.30 29.50
C ASP A 17 -21.06 33.42 28.67
N GLY A 18 -20.56 33.95 27.54
CA GLY A 18 -19.64 33.26 26.63
C GLY A 18 -20.29 32.27 25.65
N VAL A 19 -21.62 32.11 25.72
CA VAL A 19 -22.40 31.28 24.78
C VAL A 19 -23.08 32.19 23.76
N ALA A 20 -22.87 31.91 22.48
CA ALA A 20 -23.57 32.55 21.38
C ALA A 20 -24.47 31.54 20.65
N LEU A 21 -25.75 31.87 20.54
CA LEU A 21 -26.76 31.05 19.89
C LEU A 21 -27.51 31.88 18.85
N THR A 22 -27.86 31.28 17.72
CA THR A 22 -28.75 31.91 16.74
C THR A 22 -29.80 30.88 16.35
N ILE A 23 -31.07 31.20 16.56
CA ILE A 23 -32.19 30.33 16.22
C ILE A 23 -32.75 30.81 14.88
N ALA A 24 -32.49 30.06 13.81
CA ALA A 24 -32.93 30.44 12.46
C ALA A 24 -34.45 30.33 12.28
N ASP A 25 -35.06 29.28 12.83
CA ASP A 25 -36.51 29.07 12.84
C ASP A 25 -36.89 28.25 14.09
N ILE A 26 -38.13 28.40 14.57
CA ILE A 26 -38.66 27.61 15.69
C ILE A 26 -40.13 27.26 15.47
N LYS A 27 -40.42 25.96 15.49
CA LYS A 27 -41.79 25.44 15.41
C LYS A 27 -42.21 24.85 16.74
N ALA A 28 -42.59 25.72 17.67
CA ALA A 28 -42.98 25.33 19.04
C ALA A 28 -44.19 26.14 19.53
N LYS A 29 -44.97 25.57 20.46
CA LYS A 29 -46.06 26.30 21.11
C LYS A 29 -45.48 27.31 22.12
N PRO A 30 -46.12 28.46 22.36
CA PRO A 30 -45.73 29.38 23.42
C PRO A 30 -45.60 28.65 24.78
N GLY A 31 -44.51 28.90 25.50
CA GLY A 31 -44.20 28.23 26.77
C GLY A 31 -43.44 26.90 26.63
N THR A 32 -43.11 26.45 25.42
CA THR A 32 -42.24 25.27 25.21
C THR A 32 -40.82 25.59 25.69
N GLN A 33 -40.29 24.77 26.58
CA GLN A 33 -38.92 24.89 27.09
C GLN A 33 -37.99 23.92 26.37
N PHE A 34 -36.77 24.35 26.09
CA PHE A 34 -35.73 23.53 25.47
C PHE A 34 -34.48 23.54 26.36
N VAL A 35 -33.88 22.37 26.54
CA VAL A 35 -32.59 22.24 27.20
C VAL A 35 -31.52 22.14 26.11
N LEU A 36 -30.62 23.12 26.07
CA LEU A 36 -29.43 23.03 25.24
C LEU A 36 -28.30 22.44 26.07
N SER A 37 -27.70 21.38 25.55
CA SER A 37 -26.49 20.80 26.11
C SER A 37 -25.40 20.78 25.05
N GLN A 38 -24.20 21.22 25.42
CA GLN A 38 -23.02 21.02 24.61
C GLN A 38 -22.29 19.80 25.16
N ARG A 39 -21.92 18.88 24.26
CA ARG A 39 -21.05 17.77 24.59
C ARG A 39 -19.64 18.13 24.13
N THR A 40 -18.65 17.76 24.94
CA THR A 40 -17.24 17.84 24.52
C THR A 40 -16.95 16.80 23.44
N GLU A 41 -15.87 17.01 22.69
CA GLU A 41 -15.43 16.04 21.67
C GLU A 41 -15.18 14.66 22.28
N LEU A 42 -14.54 14.62 23.46
CA LEU A 42 -14.28 13.37 24.17
C LEU A 42 -15.57 12.64 24.59
N GLU A 43 -16.56 13.37 25.10
CA GLU A 43 -17.87 12.77 25.43
C GLU A 43 -18.58 12.23 24.20
N ALA A 44 -18.51 12.94 23.06
CA ALA A 44 -19.09 12.48 21.81
C ALA A 44 -18.38 11.22 21.28
N ILE A 45 -17.05 11.16 21.38
CA ILE A 45 -16.24 9.98 21.00
C ILE A 45 -16.62 8.79 21.88
N ASN A 46 -16.64 8.96 23.20
CA ASN A 46 -16.96 7.87 24.13
C ASN A 46 -18.39 7.35 23.91
N ALA A 47 -19.37 8.25 23.76
CA ALA A 47 -20.74 7.85 23.47
C ALA A 47 -20.87 7.08 22.14
N LEU A 48 -20.09 7.46 21.12
CA LEU A 48 -20.02 6.73 19.88
C LEU A 48 -19.37 5.34 20.08
N GLN A 49 -18.24 5.26 20.78
CA GLN A 49 -17.53 4.00 21.05
C GLN A 49 -18.36 3.00 21.87
N GLU A 50 -19.22 3.48 22.77
CA GLU A 50 -20.12 2.63 23.56
C GLU A 50 -21.27 2.04 22.72
N THR A 51 -21.73 2.77 21.71
CA THR A 51 -22.95 2.43 20.94
C THR A 51 -22.66 1.84 19.57
N PHE A 52 -21.44 1.99 19.06
CA PHE A 52 -20.98 1.52 17.76
C PHE A 52 -20.10 0.29 17.90
N THR A 53 -20.44 -0.77 17.16
CA THR A 53 -19.64 -2.00 17.10
C THR A 53 -19.37 -2.40 15.66
N VAL A 54 -18.20 -3.01 15.45
CA VAL A 54 -17.79 -3.56 14.16
C VAL A 54 -17.45 -5.03 14.34
N SER A 55 -18.04 -5.88 13.52
CA SER A 55 -17.78 -7.32 13.49
C SER A 55 -17.62 -7.81 12.05
N GLU A 56 -16.94 -8.94 11.85
CA GLU A 56 -16.92 -9.59 10.54
C GLU A 56 -18.21 -10.40 10.37
N ARG A 57 -18.94 -10.21 9.26
CA ARG A 57 -20.25 -10.85 9.02
C ARG A 57 -20.14 -12.38 9.00
N SER A 58 -19.02 -12.90 8.51
CA SER A 58 -18.63 -14.30 8.65
C SER A 58 -17.10 -14.37 8.63
N LYS A 59 -16.52 -15.29 9.42
CA LYS A 59 -15.06 -15.50 9.44
C LYS A 59 -14.53 -15.65 8.02
N GLU A 60 -13.50 -14.88 7.68
CA GLU A 60 -12.80 -14.91 6.39
C GLU A 60 -13.60 -14.37 5.19
N SER A 61 -14.73 -13.70 5.42
CA SER A 61 -15.46 -13.04 4.31
C SER A 61 -14.87 -11.70 3.90
N GLY A 62 -14.10 -11.06 4.77
CA GLY A 62 -13.64 -9.69 4.59
C GLY A 62 -14.78 -8.65 4.60
N MET A 63 -16.02 -9.05 4.89
CA MET A 63 -17.15 -8.14 5.01
C MET A 63 -17.31 -7.67 6.45
N LEU A 64 -17.19 -6.37 6.66
CA LEU A 64 -17.44 -5.73 7.94
C LEU A 64 -18.94 -5.40 8.08
N GLU A 65 -19.50 -5.81 9.20
CA GLU A 65 -20.83 -5.42 9.66
C GLU A 65 -20.67 -4.32 10.71
N LEU A 66 -21.33 -3.19 10.45
CA LEU A 66 -21.32 -2.02 11.30
C LEU A 66 -22.68 -1.93 12.00
N THR A 67 -22.67 -2.00 13.33
CA THR A 67 -23.90 -1.95 14.14
C THR A 67 -23.87 -0.73 15.05
N MET A 68 -25.00 -0.03 15.15
CA MET A 68 -25.17 1.07 16.10
C MET A 68 -26.57 1.03 16.71
N THR A 69 -26.66 1.22 18.02
CA THR A 69 -27.94 1.27 18.75
C THR A 69 -28.25 2.71 19.18
N GLY A 70 -29.52 3.13 19.08
CA GLY A 70 -29.97 4.44 19.57
C GLY A 70 -31.46 4.68 19.33
N ASP A 71 -31.92 5.88 19.68
CA ASP A 71 -33.35 6.21 19.74
C ASP A 71 -33.94 6.77 18.43
N ASP A 72 -33.11 7.39 17.59
CA ASP A 72 -33.53 7.98 16.31
C ASP A 72 -32.91 7.22 15.11
N PRO A 73 -33.70 6.37 14.42
CA PRO A 73 -33.23 5.61 13.27
C PRO A 73 -32.64 6.46 12.13
N GLN A 74 -33.16 7.67 11.91
CA GLN A 74 -32.67 8.58 10.86
C GLN A 74 -31.32 9.19 11.25
N LEU A 75 -31.15 9.55 12.52
CA LEU A 75 -29.87 10.01 13.04
C LEU A 75 -28.82 8.90 13.01
N ILE A 76 -29.16 7.70 13.47
CA ILE A 76 -28.25 6.53 13.47
C ILE A 76 -27.77 6.22 12.06
N THR A 77 -28.68 6.20 11.08
CA THR A 77 -28.33 5.93 9.69
C THR A 77 -27.37 7.00 9.14
N ARG A 78 -27.61 8.28 9.46
CA ARG A 78 -26.70 9.37 9.06
C ARG A 78 -25.31 9.22 9.70
N ILE A 79 -25.24 8.83 10.97
CA ILE A 79 -23.98 8.61 11.69
C ILE A 79 -23.22 7.43 11.07
N LEU A 80 -23.86 6.28 10.89
CA LEU A 80 -23.24 5.10 10.27
C LEU A 80 -22.73 5.40 8.85
N ASN A 81 -23.53 6.07 8.02
CA ASN A 81 -23.10 6.49 6.69
C ASN A 81 -21.90 7.45 6.75
N SER A 82 -21.89 8.38 7.71
CA SER A 82 -20.76 9.30 7.91
C SER A 82 -19.49 8.55 8.31
N ILE A 83 -19.57 7.60 9.25
CA ILE A 83 -18.43 6.76 9.65
C ILE A 83 -17.89 5.97 8.45
N ALA A 84 -18.78 5.29 7.71
CA ALA A 84 -18.39 4.50 6.54
C ALA A 84 -17.72 5.35 5.45
N ASN A 85 -18.31 6.51 5.13
CA ASN A 85 -17.75 7.43 4.14
C ASN A 85 -16.40 8.00 4.59
N ASN A 86 -16.28 8.43 5.84
CA ASN A 86 -15.01 8.95 6.37
C ASN A 86 -13.92 7.87 6.34
N TYR A 87 -14.24 6.64 6.71
CA TYR A 87 -13.31 5.51 6.64
C TYR A 87 -12.86 5.22 5.19
N LEU A 88 -13.81 5.20 4.25
CA LEU A 88 -13.52 5.04 2.82
C LEU A 88 -12.61 6.15 2.29
N GLN A 89 -12.95 7.42 2.57
CA GLN A 89 -12.16 8.57 2.14
C GLN A 89 -10.76 8.55 2.75
N GLN A 90 -10.63 8.19 4.03
CA GLN A 90 -9.33 8.05 4.69
C GLN A 90 -8.49 6.95 4.03
N ASN A 91 -9.11 5.83 3.65
CA ASN A 91 -8.40 4.75 2.95
C ASN A 91 -7.96 5.16 1.54
N ILE A 92 -8.83 5.83 0.77
CA ILE A 92 -8.48 6.36 -0.56
C ILE A 92 -7.32 7.36 -0.44
N ALA A 93 -7.39 8.29 0.52
CA ALA A 93 -6.34 9.28 0.73
C ALA A 93 -5.00 8.63 1.15
N ARG A 94 -5.05 7.62 2.05
CA ARG A 94 -3.86 6.85 2.45
C ARG A 94 -3.26 6.11 1.25
N GLN A 95 -4.07 5.41 0.46
CA GLN A 95 -3.62 4.69 -0.71
C GLN A 95 -3.01 5.64 -1.75
N ALA A 96 -3.66 6.76 -2.05
CA ALA A 96 -3.17 7.74 -3.02
C ALA A 96 -1.82 8.36 -2.59
N ALA A 97 -1.63 8.59 -1.29
CA ALA A 97 -0.35 9.06 -0.75
C ALA A 97 0.75 8.00 -0.91
N GLN A 98 0.46 6.74 -0.60
CA GLN A 98 1.40 5.62 -0.77
C GLN A 98 1.75 5.38 -2.24
N ASP A 99 0.77 5.41 -3.14
CA ASP A 99 0.97 5.27 -4.58
C ASP A 99 1.83 6.41 -5.12
N SER A 100 1.60 7.64 -4.67
CA SER A 100 2.39 8.82 -5.07
C SER A 100 3.84 8.72 -4.63
N GLN A 101 4.10 8.31 -3.38
CA GLN A 101 5.46 8.06 -2.88
C GLN A 101 6.17 6.95 -3.65
N SER A 102 5.45 5.86 -3.92
CA SER A 102 5.97 4.74 -4.70
C SER A 102 6.30 5.16 -6.14
N LEU A 103 5.45 5.98 -6.76
CA LEU A 103 5.69 6.51 -8.10
C LEU A 103 6.92 7.43 -8.15
N GLU A 104 7.09 8.30 -7.15
CA GLU A 104 8.27 9.16 -7.03
C GLU A 104 9.56 8.34 -6.87
N PHE A 105 9.52 7.30 -6.03
CA PHE A 105 10.63 6.35 -5.89
C PHE A 105 10.98 5.71 -7.24
N LEU A 106 9.99 5.17 -7.96
CA LEU A 106 10.21 4.54 -9.26
C LEU A 106 10.75 5.52 -10.32
N GLN A 107 10.27 6.77 -10.33
CA GLN A 107 10.77 7.81 -11.24
C GLN A 107 12.25 8.14 -11.01
N ARG A 108 12.75 8.02 -9.78
CA ARG A 108 14.17 8.17 -9.46
C ARG A 108 14.98 6.92 -9.77
N GLN A 109 14.43 5.74 -9.47
CA GLN A 109 15.17 4.48 -9.58
C GLN A 109 15.27 3.95 -11.02
N LEU A 110 14.24 4.17 -11.85
CA LEU A 110 14.22 3.67 -13.23
C LEU A 110 15.40 4.16 -14.08
N PRO A 111 15.79 5.45 -14.06
CA PRO A 111 17.00 5.92 -14.74
C PRO A 111 18.29 5.24 -14.26
N GLU A 112 18.43 4.99 -12.96
CA GLU A 112 19.61 4.31 -12.40
C GLU A 112 19.68 2.86 -12.89
N VAL A 113 18.59 2.10 -12.76
CA VAL A 113 18.51 0.72 -13.22
C VAL A 113 18.71 0.61 -14.73
N ARG A 114 18.18 1.57 -15.50
CA ARG A 114 18.44 1.64 -16.94
C ARG A 114 19.92 1.87 -17.23
N SER A 115 20.56 2.80 -16.53
CA SER A 115 21.99 3.04 -16.71
C SER A 115 22.84 1.83 -16.33
N GLU A 116 22.47 1.09 -15.30
CA GLU A 116 23.16 -0.15 -14.91
C GLU A 116 22.99 -1.24 -15.98
N LEU A 117 21.79 -1.37 -16.56
CA LEU A 117 21.52 -2.28 -17.67
C LEU A 117 22.35 -1.91 -18.90
N ASP A 118 22.36 -0.64 -19.30
CA ASP A 118 23.14 -0.15 -20.44
C ASP A 118 24.64 -0.47 -20.26
N GLN A 119 25.17 -0.31 -19.04
CA GLN A 119 26.55 -0.68 -18.72
C GLN A 119 26.81 -2.19 -18.75
N ALA A 120 25.84 -3.00 -18.33
CA ALA A 120 25.95 -4.46 -18.38
C ALA A 120 25.94 -4.95 -19.83
N GLU A 121 25.06 -4.39 -20.67
CA GLU A 121 24.97 -4.69 -22.10
C GLU A 121 26.28 -4.32 -22.81
N GLU A 122 26.84 -3.14 -22.52
CA GLU A 122 28.12 -2.72 -23.10
C GLU A 122 29.27 -3.67 -22.70
N LYS A 123 29.35 -4.06 -21.42
CA LYS A 123 30.38 -5.02 -20.96
C LYS A 123 30.26 -6.36 -21.68
N LEU A 124 29.04 -6.86 -21.90
CA LEU A 124 28.80 -8.10 -22.65
C LEU A 124 29.22 -7.95 -24.11
N ASN A 125 28.88 -6.83 -24.74
CA ASN A 125 29.21 -6.55 -26.14
C ASN A 125 30.73 -6.44 -26.34
N VAL A 126 31.43 -5.68 -25.49
CA VAL A 126 32.90 -5.58 -25.51
C VAL A 126 33.56 -6.95 -25.36
N TYR A 127 33.08 -7.76 -24.41
CA TYR A 127 33.62 -9.11 -24.22
C TYR A 127 33.42 -10.00 -25.46
N ARG A 128 32.23 -9.96 -26.07
CA ARG A 128 31.93 -10.71 -27.31
C ARG A 128 32.81 -10.28 -28.48
N GLN A 129 33.07 -8.98 -28.62
CA GLN A 129 33.95 -8.45 -29.67
C GLN A 129 35.41 -8.88 -29.50
N GLN A 130 35.93 -8.92 -28.26
CA GLN A 130 37.33 -9.27 -27.98
C GLN A 130 37.67 -10.76 -28.12
N ARG A 131 36.67 -11.64 -28.04
CA ARG A 131 36.86 -13.10 -27.98
C ARG A 131 36.32 -13.82 -29.21
N ASP A 132 36.16 -13.14 -30.34
CA ASP A 132 35.61 -13.69 -31.60
C ASP A 132 34.23 -14.37 -31.41
N SER A 133 33.33 -13.73 -30.64
CA SER A 133 31.96 -14.21 -30.40
C SER A 133 31.87 -15.64 -29.86
N VAL A 134 32.40 -15.88 -28.65
CA VAL A 134 32.15 -17.14 -27.93
C VAL A 134 30.69 -17.19 -27.49
N ASP A 135 29.88 -17.94 -28.23
CA ASP A 135 28.52 -18.26 -27.82
C ASP A 135 28.51 -19.23 -26.64
N LEU A 136 27.50 -19.06 -25.78
CA LEU A 136 27.24 -20.04 -24.72
C LEU A 136 26.87 -21.38 -25.35
N ASN A 137 27.48 -22.46 -24.85
CA ASN A 137 27.07 -23.80 -25.23
C ASN A 137 25.67 -24.12 -24.66
N LEU A 138 25.05 -25.21 -25.11
CA LEU A 138 23.69 -25.57 -24.68
C LEU A 138 23.57 -25.77 -23.17
N GLU A 139 24.59 -26.34 -22.53
CA GLU A 139 24.60 -26.53 -21.07
C GLU A 139 24.63 -25.19 -20.33
N ALA A 140 25.49 -24.26 -20.75
CA ALA A 140 25.62 -22.94 -20.16
C ALA A 140 24.37 -22.09 -20.39
N LYS A 141 23.73 -22.20 -21.55
CA LYS A 141 22.41 -21.57 -21.82
C LYS A 141 21.34 -22.09 -20.87
N ALA A 142 21.23 -23.40 -20.69
CA ALA A 142 20.26 -24.00 -19.76
C ALA A 142 20.52 -23.58 -18.30
N VAL A 143 21.79 -23.48 -17.89
CA VAL A 143 22.15 -22.98 -16.55
C VAL A 143 21.80 -21.50 -16.41
N LEU A 144 22.08 -20.68 -17.42
CA LEU A 144 21.73 -19.26 -17.44
C LEU A 144 20.22 -19.06 -17.26
N GLU A 145 19.40 -19.77 -18.04
CA GLU A 145 17.94 -19.70 -17.93
C GLU A 145 17.45 -20.06 -16.52
N GLN A 146 18.01 -21.10 -15.92
CA GLN A 146 17.69 -21.50 -14.55
C GLN A 146 18.09 -20.43 -13.53
N ILE A 147 19.26 -19.80 -13.69
CA ILE A 147 19.71 -18.74 -12.79
C ILE A 147 18.81 -17.51 -12.91
N VAL A 148 18.53 -17.05 -14.13
CA VAL A 148 17.66 -15.88 -14.38
C VAL A 148 16.28 -16.11 -13.78
N ASN A 149 15.70 -17.31 -13.96
CA ASN A 149 14.42 -17.64 -13.35
C ASN A 149 14.46 -17.60 -11.80
N VAL A 150 15.52 -18.14 -11.19
CA VAL A 150 15.68 -18.10 -9.72
C VAL A 150 15.88 -16.66 -9.22
N ASP A 151 16.69 -15.86 -9.90
CA ASP A 151 16.92 -14.46 -9.54
C ASP A 151 15.64 -13.62 -9.70
N ASN A 152 14.82 -13.86 -10.73
CA ASN A 152 13.50 -13.24 -10.89
C ASN A 152 12.58 -13.57 -9.72
N GLN A 153 12.49 -14.83 -9.33
CA GLN A 153 11.67 -15.24 -8.18
C GLN A 153 12.19 -14.63 -6.86
N LEU A 154 13.51 -14.51 -6.68
CA LEU A 154 14.10 -13.85 -5.51
C LEU A 154 13.77 -12.35 -5.48
N ASN A 155 13.80 -11.68 -6.63
CA ASN A 155 13.41 -10.28 -6.76
C ASN A 155 11.92 -10.08 -6.42
N GLU A 156 11.02 -10.91 -6.97
CA GLU A 156 9.60 -10.89 -6.62
C GLU A 156 9.37 -11.07 -5.10
N LEU A 157 10.06 -12.02 -4.47
CA LEU A 157 9.96 -12.21 -3.02
C LEU A 157 10.50 -11.02 -2.22
N THR A 158 11.48 -10.29 -2.76
CA THR A 158 12.02 -9.08 -2.12
C THR A 158 10.98 -7.97 -2.10
N PHE A 159 10.30 -7.73 -3.23
CA PHE A 159 9.18 -6.78 -3.26
C PHE A 159 8.04 -7.21 -2.32
N ARG A 160 7.67 -8.49 -2.36
CA ARG A 160 6.61 -9.02 -1.50
C ARG A 160 6.97 -8.92 -0.02
N GLU A 161 8.23 -9.11 0.36
CA GLU A 161 8.67 -8.90 1.74
C GLU A 161 8.48 -7.46 2.18
N ALA A 162 8.84 -6.49 1.34
CA ALA A 162 8.65 -5.07 1.65
C ALA A 162 7.17 -4.76 1.93
N GLU A 163 6.25 -5.28 1.11
CA GLU A 163 4.80 -5.13 1.30
C GLU A 163 4.31 -5.77 2.61
N ILE A 164 4.65 -7.04 2.85
CA ILE A 164 4.14 -7.74 4.04
C ILE A 164 4.80 -7.25 5.34
N SER A 165 6.01 -6.70 5.28
CA SER A 165 6.71 -6.16 6.46
C SER A 165 6.03 -4.94 7.07
N GLN A 166 5.19 -4.24 6.30
CA GLN A 166 4.36 -3.14 6.77
C GLN A 166 3.12 -3.63 7.54
N LEU A 167 2.66 -4.86 7.25
CA LEU A 167 1.40 -5.40 7.78
C LEU A 167 1.60 -6.47 8.86
N TYR A 168 2.70 -7.22 8.78
CA TYR A 168 2.93 -8.40 9.60
C TYR A 168 4.33 -8.40 10.21
N LYS A 169 4.42 -8.92 11.44
CA LYS A 169 5.70 -9.22 12.10
C LYS A 169 6.30 -10.51 11.55
N LYS A 170 7.61 -10.71 11.75
CA LYS A 170 8.39 -11.83 11.20
C LYS A 170 7.94 -13.22 11.66
N ASP A 171 7.27 -13.29 12.81
CA ASP A 171 6.69 -14.49 13.41
C ASP A 171 5.37 -14.92 12.75
N HIS A 172 4.71 -14.02 12.01
CA HIS A 172 3.46 -14.32 11.32
C HIS A 172 3.63 -15.45 10.28
N PRO A 173 2.69 -16.42 10.17
CA PRO A 173 2.81 -17.54 9.24
C PRO A 173 3.11 -17.14 7.80
N THR A 174 2.47 -16.09 7.30
CA THR A 174 2.71 -15.54 5.94
C THR A 174 4.15 -15.07 5.74
N TYR A 175 4.73 -14.41 6.74
CA TYR A 175 6.11 -13.91 6.67
C TYR A 175 7.09 -15.09 6.70
N ARG A 176 6.86 -16.06 7.59
CA ARG A 176 7.70 -17.27 7.67
C ARG A 176 7.71 -18.06 6.37
N ALA A 177 6.55 -18.28 5.74
CA ALA A 177 6.46 -18.97 4.47
C ALA A 177 7.25 -18.27 3.35
N LEU A 178 7.25 -16.93 3.33
CA LEU A 178 8.06 -16.15 2.40
C LEU A 178 9.56 -16.37 2.62
N LEU A 179 10.02 -16.34 3.88
CA LEU A 179 11.42 -16.57 4.23
C LEU A 179 11.90 -17.98 3.87
N GLU A 180 11.09 -19.00 4.14
CA GLU A 180 11.41 -20.39 3.79
C GLU A 180 11.52 -20.58 2.27
N LYS A 181 10.61 -19.95 1.50
CA LYS A 181 10.68 -19.97 0.03
C LYS A 181 11.94 -19.27 -0.47
N ARG A 182 12.30 -18.11 0.10
CA ARG A 182 13.54 -17.40 -0.24
C ARG A 182 14.77 -18.26 0.01
N GLN A 183 14.85 -18.88 1.19
CA GLN A 183 15.98 -19.74 1.55
C GLN A 183 16.14 -20.91 0.57
N THR A 184 15.03 -21.51 0.14
CA THR A 184 15.04 -22.57 -0.89
C THR A 184 15.63 -22.07 -2.21
N LEU A 185 15.21 -20.90 -2.68
CA LEU A 185 15.72 -20.31 -3.92
C LEU A 185 17.19 -19.90 -3.81
N GLU A 186 17.62 -19.40 -2.66
CA GLU A 186 19.04 -19.08 -2.42
C GLU A 186 19.93 -20.33 -2.44
N GLN A 187 19.45 -21.45 -1.88
CA GLN A 187 20.16 -22.73 -1.97
C GLN A 187 20.26 -23.21 -3.41
N GLU A 188 19.18 -23.07 -4.18
CA GLU A 188 19.17 -23.42 -5.59
C GLU A 188 20.14 -22.54 -6.41
N ARG A 189 20.13 -21.21 -6.17
CA ARG A 189 21.10 -20.29 -6.77
C ARG A 189 22.54 -20.68 -6.45
N LYS A 190 22.83 -21.07 -5.19
CA LYS A 190 24.14 -21.57 -4.79
C LYS A 190 24.54 -22.85 -5.54
N ARG A 191 23.59 -23.77 -5.77
CA ARG A 191 23.80 -24.99 -6.55
C ARG A 191 24.14 -24.67 -8.01
N LEU A 192 23.39 -23.76 -8.63
CA LEU A 192 23.63 -23.31 -10.00
C LEU A 192 24.98 -22.60 -10.14
N ASN A 193 25.35 -21.73 -9.20
CA ASN A 193 26.65 -21.07 -9.19
C ASN A 193 27.81 -22.06 -9.12
N LYS A 194 27.68 -23.18 -8.39
CA LYS A 194 28.70 -24.24 -8.40
C LYS A 194 28.85 -24.89 -9.77
N ARG A 195 27.75 -25.06 -10.53
CA ARG A 195 27.81 -25.57 -11.92
C ARG A 195 28.54 -24.59 -12.82
N VAL A 196 28.26 -23.28 -12.67
CA VAL A 196 28.99 -22.23 -13.39
C VAL A 196 30.48 -22.31 -13.07
N SER A 197 30.88 -22.41 -11.80
CA SER A 197 32.30 -22.49 -11.42
C SER A 197 33.06 -23.71 -11.97
N ALA A 198 32.34 -24.76 -12.40
CA ALA A 198 32.93 -25.93 -13.04
C ALA A 198 33.12 -25.76 -14.56
N MET A 199 32.54 -24.73 -15.18
CA MET A 199 32.66 -24.45 -16.61
C MET A 199 34.05 -23.87 -16.97
N PRO A 200 34.47 -23.93 -18.23
CA PRO A 200 35.66 -23.21 -18.70
C PRO A 200 35.55 -21.70 -18.42
N SER A 201 36.66 -21.03 -18.12
CA SER A 201 36.70 -19.61 -17.74
C SER A 201 36.00 -18.69 -18.74
N THR A 202 36.10 -18.99 -20.04
CA THR A 202 35.39 -18.25 -21.09
C THR A 202 33.88 -18.37 -20.98
N GLN A 203 33.35 -19.56 -20.71
CA GLN A 203 31.92 -19.80 -20.52
C GLN A 203 31.42 -19.17 -19.21
N GLN A 204 32.24 -19.20 -18.14
CA GLN A 204 31.91 -18.54 -16.88
C GLN A 204 31.68 -17.03 -17.06
N GLU A 205 32.60 -16.37 -17.76
CA GLU A 205 32.55 -14.92 -17.90
C GLU A 205 31.42 -14.48 -18.85
N VAL A 206 31.22 -15.16 -19.99
CA VAL A 206 30.07 -14.89 -20.87
C VAL A 206 28.76 -15.11 -20.11
N LEU A 207 28.64 -16.18 -19.34
CA LEU A 207 27.43 -16.48 -18.58
C LEU A 207 27.18 -15.41 -17.52
N ARG A 208 28.20 -14.99 -16.78
CA ARG A 208 28.09 -13.92 -15.77
C ARG A 208 27.60 -12.62 -16.41
N LEU A 209 28.22 -12.19 -17.50
CA LEU A 209 27.83 -10.98 -18.22
C LEU A 209 26.41 -11.09 -18.81
N SER A 210 26.06 -12.25 -19.37
CA SER A 210 24.72 -12.50 -19.90
C SER A 210 23.67 -12.50 -18.79
N ARG A 211 23.97 -13.07 -17.63
CA ARG A 211 23.09 -13.04 -16.46
C ARG A 211 22.86 -11.62 -15.98
N ASP A 212 23.92 -10.80 -15.88
CA ASP A 212 23.81 -9.43 -15.40
C ASP A 212 22.89 -8.60 -16.34
N VAL A 213 22.96 -8.83 -17.67
CA VAL A 213 22.04 -8.23 -18.65
C VAL A 213 20.61 -8.74 -18.50
N GLU A 214 20.40 -10.06 -18.49
CA GLU A 214 19.06 -10.66 -18.45
C GLU A 214 18.33 -10.32 -17.13
N ALA A 215 19.03 -10.39 -15.99
CA ALA A 215 18.48 -9.99 -14.70
C ALA A 215 18.19 -8.48 -14.64
N GLY A 216 19.10 -7.64 -15.13
CA GLY A 216 18.89 -6.20 -15.20
C GLY A 216 17.68 -5.84 -16.06
N ARG A 217 17.50 -6.50 -17.21
CA ARG A 217 16.36 -6.31 -18.10
C ARG A 217 15.05 -6.72 -17.44
N ALA A 218 15.03 -7.84 -16.74
CA ALA A 218 13.86 -8.31 -16.01
C ALA A 218 13.44 -7.31 -14.92
N VAL A 219 14.39 -6.83 -14.11
CA VAL A 219 14.12 -5.81 -13.07
C VAL A 219 13.62 -4.52 -13.70
N TYR A 220 14.27 -4.03 -14.76
CA TYR A 220 13.84 -2.81 -15.46
C TYR A 220 12.38 -2.92 -15.95
N LEU A 221 12.03 -4.02 -16.60
CA LEU A 221 10.66 -4.25 -17.09
C LEU A 221 9.65 -4.35 -15.93
N GLN A 222 10.01 -4.99 -14.83
CA GLN A 222 9.16 -5.07 -13.65
C GLN A 222 8.89 -3.68 -13.04
N LEU A 223 9.93 -2.86 -12.88
CA LEU A 223 9.80 -1.49 -12.38
C LEU A 223 8.98 -0.61 -13.35
N LEU A 224 9.18 -0.77 -14.67
CA LEU A 224 8.43 -0.06 -15.69
C LEU A 224 6.95 -0.42 -15.65
N ASN A 225 6.63 -1.70 -15.56
CA ASN A 225 5.25 -2.18 -15.43
C ASN A 225 4.60 -1.63 -14.16
N ARG A 226 5.32 -1.68 -13.03
CA ARG A 226 4.83 -1.13 -11.75
C ARG A 226 4.57 0.37 -11.83
N GLN A 227 5.42 1.12 -12.53
CA GLN A 227 5.22 2.55 -12.77
C GLN A 227 3.94 2.81 -13.60
N GLN A 228 3.71 2.02 -14.65
CA GLN A 228 2.52 2.12 -15.49
C GLN A 228 1.24 1.82 -14.70
N GLU A 229 1.24 0.72 -13.92
CA GLU A 229 0.12 0.36 -13.04
C GLU A 229 -0.24 1.48 -12.07
N LEU A 230 0.75 2.03 -11.36
CA LEU A 230 0.55 3.13 -10.40
C LEU A 230 0.07 4.42 -11.09
N SER A 231 0.54 4.68 -12.31
CA SER A 231 0.10 5.84 -13.10
C SER A 231 -1.37 5.72 -13.52
N ILE A 232 -1.82 4.51 -13.88
CA ILE A 232 -3.21 4.21 -14.20
C ILE A 232 -4.08 4.31 -12.93
N SER A 233 -3.67 3.66 -11.83
CA SER A 233 -4.35 3.71 -10.52
C SER A 233 -4.61 5.16 -10.09
N LYS A 234 -3.58 6.00 -10.14
CA LYS A 234 -3.68 7.43 -9.82
C LYS A 234 -4.68 8.17 -10.71
N SER A 235 -4.70 7.86 -12.01
CA SER A 235 -5.61 8.51 -12.97
C SER A 235 -7.06 8.06 -12.77
N SER A 236 -7.28 6.79 -12.43
CA SER A 236 -8.61 6.23 -12.14
C SER A 236 -9.17 6.64 -10.78
N ALA A 237 -8.32 6.86 -9.76
CA ALA A 237 -8.77 7.32 -8.44
C ALA A 237 -9.18 8.80 -8.41
N ILE A 238 -8.79 9.58 -9.41
CA ILE A 238 -9.09 11.01 -9.55
C ILE A 238 -10.35 11.25 -10.42
N GLY A 239 -10.75 10.29 -11.26
CA GLY A 239 -11.92 10.36 -12.14
C GLY A 239 -13.18 9.75 -11.52
#